data_AF-A0AAD9ILB3-F1
#
_entry.id   AF-A0AAD9ILB3-F1
#
_cell.length_a   1.000
_cell.length_b   1.000
_cell.length_c   1.000
_cell.angle_alpha   90.00
_cell.angle_beta   90.00
_cell.angle_gamma   90.00
#
_symmetry.space_group_name_H-M   'P 1'
#
loop_
_entity.id
_entity.type
_entity.pdbx_description
1 polymer ?
#
loop_
_entity_poly.entity_id
_entity_poly.type
_entity_poly.pdbx_seq_one_letter_code
_entity_poly.pdbx_strand_id
1 'polypeptide(L)'
;MLTGGYDLSSVKFPEEDPLWADIVPTFRRLGKAELLAYDPSGKSIDGYGFTTIITEGRLYLPWLMKQIQALGGTFERRRISSLSELKDYDAIAWRRQSLVQDKSMYPVRGHVLRVRAPWVRHYINRDGGTYIIPNTDTVVLGGITQKGNWSLEPTEEDRRGILERCYEILPSLRKAPILREWVGLRPGRPDICLEREDAQLDGKSVPVIHNYGHGGSGLTLGWGCATDAVALVRKALAL
;
A
#
# COMPACT_ATOMS: atom_id res chain seq x y z
N MET A 1 4.05 13.74 1.04
CA MET A 1 3.70 15.01 0.37
C MET A 1 2.21 15.21 0.45
N LEU A 2 1.74 16.34 0.97
CA LEU A 2 0.31 16.69 0.95
C LEU A 2 -0.12 16.91 -0.51
N THR A 3 -1.12 16.18 -0.97
CA THR A 3 -1.48 16.06 -2.39
C THR A 3 -2.99 16.02 -2.52
N GLY A 4 -3.56 17.01 -3.22
CA GLY A 4 -4.95 17.00 -3.63
C GLY A 4 -5.21 15.97 -4.71
N GLY A 5 -6.45 15.52 -4.86
CA GLY A 5 -6.82 14.66 -5.95
C GLY A 5 -8.25 14.17 -5.88
N TYR A 6 -8.52 13.16 -6.68
CA TYR A 6 -9.88 12.75 -6.98
C TYR A 6 -9.99 11.23 -7.03
N ASP A 7 -11.02 10.72 -6.35
CA ASP A 7 -11.49 9.35 -6.49
C ASP A 7 -12.72 9.38 -7.39
N LEU A 8 -12.60 8.81 -8.58
CA LEU A 8 -13.60 8.80 -9.64
C LEU A 8 -14.26 7.43 -9.76
N SER A 9 -15.51 7.37 -10.18
CA SER A 9 -16.25 6.12 -10.28
C SER A 9 -17.22 6.11 -11.46
N SER A 10 -17.24 4.99 -12.19
CA SER A 10 -18.24 4.71 -13.24
C SER A 10 -19.58 4.21 -12.69
N VAL A 11 -19.65 3.99 -11.38
CA VAL A 11 -20.89 3.68 -10.64
C VAL A 11 -21.13 4.73 -9.58
N LYS A 12 -22.39 4.90 -9.16
CA LYS A 12 -22.71 5.79 -8.03
C LYS A 12 -22.08 5.27 -6.74
N PHE A 13 -21.52 6.19 -5.97
CA PHE A 13 -21.13 5.90 -4.61
C PHE A 13 -22.34 5.82 -3.67
N PRO A 14 -22.19 5.22 -2.48
CA PRO A 14 -23.20 5.27 -1.43
C PRO A 14 -23.60 6.72 -1.10
N GLU A 15 -24.83 6.90 -0.62
CA GLU A 15 -25.31 8.21 -0.15
C GLU A 15 -24.56 8.67 1.10
N GLU A 16 -24.22 7.73 1.98
CA GLU A 16 -23.36 7.98 3.12
C GLU A 16 -21.91 8.17 2.68
N ASP A 17 -21.24 9.14 3.32
CA ASP A 17 -19.82 9.39 3.09
C ASP A 17 -18.97 8.25 3.68
N PRO A 18 -17.80 7.96 3.09
CA PRO A 18 -16.94 6.90 3.59
C PRO A 18 -16.44 7.21 5.01
N LEU A 19 -16.22 6.18 5.81
CA LEU A 19 -15.75 6.30 7.21
C LEU A 19 -14.47 7.13 7.41
N TRP A 20 -13.69 7.32 6.34
CA TRP A 20 -12.45 8.10 6.35
C TRP A 20 -12.62 9.55 5.88
N ALA A 21 -13.83 9.98 5.49
CA ALA A 21 -14.11 11.32 4.98
C ALA A 21 -13.65 12.42 5.94
N ASP A 22 -13.93 12.27 7.23
CA ASP A 22 -13.58 13.25 8.26
C ASP A 22 -12.09 13.21 8.66
N ILE A 23 -11.34 12.19 8.21
CA ILE A 23 -9.92 12.05 8.49
C ILE A 23 -9.09 12.85 7.48
N VAL A 24 -9.56 12.95 6.23
CA VAL A 24 -8.80 13.59 5.15
C VAL A 24 -9.19 15.06 5.00
N PRO A 25 -8.22 15.97 4.79
CA PRO A 25 -8.54 17.36 4.53
C PRO A 25 -9.36 17.54 3.24
N THR A 26 -10.21 18.56 3.25
CA THR A 26 -10.95 19.06 2.07
C THR A 26 -11.84 18.01 1.39
N PHE A 27 -12.35 17.03 2.13
CA PHE A 27 -13.28 16.05 1.59
C PHE A 27 -14.56 16.72 1.06
N ARG A 28 -15.00 16.28 -0.11
CA ARG A 28 -16.27 16.68 -0.73
C ARG A 28 -16.65 15.74 -1.87
N ARG A 29 -17.94 15.73 -2.22
CA ARG A 29 -18.45 15.11 -3.44
C ARG A 29 -18.21 16.03 -4.65
N LEU A 30 -17.95 15.42 -5.81
CA LEU A 30 -17.69 16.14 -7.05
C LEU A 30 -18.99 16.46 -7.80
N GLY A 31 -19.10 17.68 -8.31
CA GLY A 31 -20.21 18.05 -9.20
C GLY A 31 -20.02 17.54 -10.63
N LYS A 32 -21.08 17.55 -11.44
CA LYS A 32 -21.05 17.11 -12.86
C LYS A 32 -19.97 17.82 -13.69
N ALA A 33 -19.83 19.14 -13.51
CA ALA A 33 -18.83 19.93 -14.23
C ALA A 33 -17.39 19.52 -13.87
N GLU A 34 -17.16 19.17 -12.60
CA GLU A 34 -15.86 18.70 -12.11
C GLU A 34 -15.54 17.30 -12.64
N LEU A 35 -16.51 16.38 -12.61
CA LEU A 35 -16.35 15.04 -13.17
C LEU A 35 -15.93 15.11 -14.65
N LEU A 36 -16.60 15.95 -15.44
CA LEU A 36 -16.25 16.16 -16.85
C LEU A 36 -14.85 16.78 -17.03
N ALA A 37 -14.45 17.69 -16.13
CA ALA A 37 -13.14 18.31 -16.17
C ALA A 37 -12.01 17.35 -15.79
N TYR A 38 -12.24 16.44 -14.83
CA TYR A 38 -11.23 15.53 -14.29
C TYR A 38 -11.19 14.17 -15.01
N ASP A 39 -12.28 13.76 -15.65
CA ASP A 39 -12.35 12.61 -16.56
C ASP A 39 -13.03 12.99 -17.88
N PRO A 40 -12.27 13.53 -18.85
CA PRO A 40 -12.79 13.90 -20.16
C PRO A 40 -13.37 12.72 -20.95
N SER A 41 -13.12 11.47 -20.55
CA SER A 41 -13.73 10.30 -21.18
C SER A 41 -15.23 10.19 -20.91
N GLY A 42 -15.75 10.90 -19.91
CA GLY A 42 -17.16 10.88 -19.52
C GLY A 42 -17.61 9.57 -18.87
N LYS A 43 -16.68 8.65 -18.56
CA LYS A 43 -17.01 7.36 -17.93
C LYS A 43 -17.29 7.47 -16.44
N SER A 44 -16.75 8.48 -15.78
CA SER A 44 -16.99 8.73 -14.36
C SER A 44 -18.31 9.47 -14.15
N ILE A 45 -19.23 8.85 -13.40
CA ILE A 45 -20.56 9.39 -13.09
C ILE A 45 -20.69 9.89 -11.64
N ASP A 46 -19.71 9.57 -10.80
CA ASP A 46 -19.63 9.99 -9.40
C ASP A 46 -18.16 10.14 -8.97
N GLY A 47 -17.91 10.84 -7.86
CA GLY A 47 -16.55 11.06 -7.40
C GLY A 47 -16.42 11.84 -6.09
N TYR A 48 -15.27 11.67 -5.44
CA TYR A 48 -14.83 12.45 -4.30
C TYR A 48 -13.60 13.28 -4.66
N GLY A 49 -13.51 14.49 -4.12
CA GLY A 49 -12.30 15.30 -4.12
C GLY A 49 -11.79 15.46 -2.70
N PHE A 50 -10.50 15.22 -2.47
CA PHE A 50 -9.89 15.43 -1.15
C PHE A 50 -8.38 15.58 -1.26
N THR A 51 -7.77 16.01 -0.16
CA THR A 51 -6.32 16.11 -0.02
C THR A 51 -5.83 15.00 0.89
N THR A 52 -4.74 14.33 0.52
CA THR A 52 -4.16 13.23 1.30
C THR A 52 -2.63 13.31 1.33
N ILE A 53 -1.98 12.34 1.96
CA ILE A 53 -0.53 12.23 2.02
C ILE A 53 -0.08 11.13 1.07
N ILE A 54 0.71 11.49 0.06
CA ILE A 54 1.45 10.51 -0.74
C ILE A 54 2.78 10.19 -0.03
N THR A 55 2.97 8.91 0.26
CA THR A 55 4.16 8.36 0.91
C THR A 55 4.94 7.49 -0.08
N GLU A 56 6.17 7.87 -0.35
CA GLU A 56 7.05 7.11 -1.24
C GLU A 56 7.91 6.12 -0.45
N GLY A 57 7.65 4.82 -0.61
CA GLY A 57 8.42 3.78 0.11
C GLY A 57 9.95 3.89 -0.09
N ARG A 58 10.41 4.33 -1.27
CA ARG A 58 11.83 4.55 -1.58
C ARG A 58 12.51 5.64 -0.73
N LEU A 59 11.73 6.58 -0.19
CA LEU A 59 12.21 7.67 0.67
C LEU A 59 11.88 7.37 2.14
N TYR A 60 10.68 6.87 2.37
CA TYR A 60 10.14 6.65 3.70
C TYR A 60 10.84 5.51 4.45
N LEU A 61 11.12 4.38 3.79
CA LEU A 61 11.80 3.26 4.45
C LEU A 61 13.24 3.59 4.87
N PRO A 62 14.10 4.20 4.02
CA PRO A 62 15.41 4.65 4.47
C PRO A 62 15.35 5.65 5.62
N TRP A 63 14.37 6.56 5.62
CA TRP A 63 14.17 7.50 6.72
C TRP A 63 13.82 6.76 8.02
N LEU A 64 12.87 5.82 7.99
CA LEU A 64 12.52 4.99 9.16
C LEU A 64 13.71 4.19 9.69
N MET A 65 14.51 3.59 8.81
CA MET A 65 15.71 2.86 9.21
C MET A 65 16.71 3.76 9.96
N LYS A 66 16.91 5.00 9.48
CA LYS A 66 17.73 5.99 10.19
C LYS A 66 17.17 6.35 11.57
N GLN A 67 15.85 6.49 11.70
CA GLN A 67 15.22 6.75 13.00
C GLN A 67 15.46 5.59 13.98
N ILE A 68 15.34 4.35 13.51
CA ILE A 68 15.62 3.15 14.33
C ILE A 68 17.08 3.14 14.80
N GLN A 69 18.04 3.44 13.92
CA GLN A 69 19.45 3.53 14.30
C GLN A 69 19.75 4.64 15.30
N ALA A 70 19.13 5.82 15.12
CA ALA A 70 19.29 6.95 16.03
C ALA A 70 18.76 6.64 17.44
N LEU A 71 17.78 5.75 17.56
CA LEU A 71 17.24 5.24 18.82
C LEU A 71 18.02 4.03 19.39
N GLY A 72 19.16 3.67 18.77
CA GLY A 72 20.03 2.57 19.22
C GLY A 72 19.70 1.20 18.63
N GLY A 73 18.74 1.11 17.70
CA GLY A 73 18.41 -0.13 17.01
C GLY A 73 19.48 -0.55 15.99
N THR A 74 19.69 -1.84 15.82
CA THR A 74 20.66 -2.42 14.88
C THR A 74 19.96 -3.14 13.73
N PHE A 75 20.64 -3.23 12.59
CA PHE A 75 20.18 -3.98 11.42
C PHE A 75 21.14 -5.12 11.10
N GLU A 76 20.60 -6.34 11.01
CA GLU A 76 21.33 -7.53 10.59
C GLU A 76 20.71 -8.09 9.30
N ARG A 77 21.52 -8.33 8.28
CA ARG A 77 21.08 -9.02 7.07
C ARG A 77 21.24 -10.52 7.26
N ARG A 78 20.18 -11.19 7.67
CA ARG A 78 20.16 -12.65 7.88
C ARG A 78 18.90 -13.29 7.29
N ARG A 79 19.05 -14.51 6.76
CA ARG A 79 17.91 -15.36 6.37
C ARG A 79 17.50 -16.19 7.58
N ILE A 80 16.28 -15.99 8.06
CA ILE A 80 15.68 -16.80 9.12
C ILE A 80 14.82 -17.90 8.48
N SER A 81 15.13 -19.15 8.83
CA SER A 81 14.47 -20.36 8.31
C SER A 81 13.60 -21.04 9.37
N SER A 82 13.79 -20.72 10.66
CA SER A 82 12.90 -21.13 11.76
C SER A 82 12.85 -20.04 12.84
N LEU A 83 11.73 -19.94 13.56
CA LEU A 83 11.63 -19.06 14.73
C LEU A 83 12.60 -19.46 15.85
N SER A 84 13.00 -20.73 15.94
CA SER A 84 13.98 -21.20 16.94
C SER A 84 15.34 -20.51 16.83
N GLU A 85 15.69 -19.97 15.66
CA GLU A 85 16.91 -19.16 15.47
C GLU A 85 16.89 -17.84 16.24
N LEU A 86 15.73 -17.43 16.76
CA LEU A 86 15.49 -16.18 17.48
C LEU A 86 15.14 -16.40 18.96
N LYS A 87 15.41 -17.59 19.50
CA LYS A 87 15.10 -17.97 20.89
C LYS A 87 15.73 -17.06 21.96
N ASP A 88 16.85 -16.42 21.62
CA ASP A 88 17.62 -15.57 22.53
C ASP A 88 16.99 -14.19 22.73
N TYR A 89 15.98 -13.83 21.94
CA TYR A 89 15.23 -12.59 22.10
C TYR A 89 14.10 -12.74 23.13
N ASP A 90 13.74 -11.64 23.80
CA ASP A 90 12.66 -11.60 24.78
C ASP A 90 11.27 -11.51 24.14
N ALA A 91 11.19 -10.92 22.95
CA ALA A 91 9.99 -10.86 22.13
C ALA A 91 10.36 -10.77 20.64
N ILE A 92 9.49 -11.30 19.77
CA ILE A 92 9.70 -11.30 18.32
C ILE A 92 8.52 -10.59 17.65
N ALA A 93 8.77 -9.51 16.90
CA ALA A 93 7.77 -8.93 16.02
C ALA A 93 7.92 -9.52 14.61
N TRP A 94 6.90 -10.22 14.12
CA TRP A 94 6.98 -11.05 12.94
C TRP A 94 6.04 -10.61 11.83
N ARG A 95 6.54 -10.60 10.59
CA ARG A 95 5.78 -10.14 9.41
C ARG A 95 5.72 -11.13 8.25
N ARG A 96 6.31 -12.32 8.39
CA ARG A 96 6.52 -13.25 7.27
C ARG A 96 5.66 -14.52 7.39
N GLN A 97 4.76 -14.71 6.44
CA GLN A 97 3.88 -15.88 6.34
C GLN A 97 4.62 -17.23 6.38
N SER A 98 5.79 -17.33 5.73
CA SER A 98 6.39 -18.63 5.42
C SER A 98 6.78 -19.49 6.63
N LEU A 99 7.02 -18.87 7.79
CA LEU A 99 7.42 -19.60 9.00
C LEU A 99 6.24 -19.95 9.92
N VAL A 100 5.06 -19.36 9.68
CA VAL A 100 3.86 -19.52 10.52
C VAL A 100 2.74 -20.31 9.82
N GLN A 101 3.00 -20.82 8.60
CA GLN A 101 2.10 -21.68 7.82
C GLN A 101 0.67 -21.14 7.65
N ASP A 102 0.48 -19.82 7.70
CA ASP A 102 -0.85 -19.21 7.53
C ASP A 102 -1.34 -19.43 6.08
N LYS A 103 -2.34 -20.32 5.94
CA LYS A 103 -2.96 -20.69 4.66
C LYS A 103 -3.95 -19.66 4.14
N SER A 104 -4.35 -18.68 4.95
CA SER A 104 -5.31 -17.63 4.56
C SER A 104 -4.65 -16.52 3.72
N MET A 105 -3.32 -16.49 3.69
CA MET A 105 -2.53 -15.52 2.96
C MET A 105 -2.32 -15.92 1.49
N TYR A 106 -2.49 -14.97 0.58
CA TYR A 106 -2.37 -15.14 -0.87
C TYR A 106 -1.76 -13.90 -1.52
N PRO A 107 -1.09 -14.03 -2.69
CA PRO A 107 -0.55 -12.88 -3.38
C PRO A 107 -1.68 -12.12 -4.06
N VAL A 108 -1.59 -10.79 -4.02
CA VAL A 108 -2.35 -9.94 -4.93
C VAL A 108 -1.37 -9.19 -5.80
N ARG A 109 -1.11 -9.75 -6.98
CA ARG A 109 -0.17 -9.20 -7.97
C ARG A 109 -0.63 -7.82 -8.40
N GLY A 110 0.31 -6.89 -8.42
CA GLY A 110 0.14 -5.56 -9.00
C GLY A 110 1.30 -5.19 -9.87
N HIS A 111 0.99 -4.70 -11.07
CA HIS A 111 1.93 -4.14 -12.02
C HIS A 111 1.70 -2.64 -12.08
N VAL A 112 2.79 -1.87 -12.03
CA VAL A 112 2.79 -0.42 -12.13
C VAL A 112 3.92 0.07 -13.02
N LEU A 113 3.70 1.23 -13.62
CA LEU A 113 4.69 1.98 -14.37
C LEU A 113 5.08 3.24 -13.60
N ARG A 114 6.29 3.71 -13.82
CA ARG A 114 6.73 5.04 -13.38
C ARG A 114 7.14 5.85 -14.59
N VAL A 115 6.58 7.05 -14.70
CA VAL A 115 6.78 7.96 -15.82
C VAL A 115 7.31 9.31 -15.34
N ARG A 116 7.92 10.08 -16.23
CA ARG A 116 8.27 11.48 -16.00
C ARG A 116 7.16 12.39 -16.53
N ALA A 117 6.33 12.93 -15.64
CA ALA A 117 5.24 13.84 -15.98
C ALA A 117 5.09 14.94 -14.91
N PRO A 118 6.00 15.94 -14.87
CA PRO A 118 6.06 16.95 -13.81
C PRO A 118 4.83 17.89 -13.75
N TRP A 119 3.99 17.87 -14.78
CA TRP A 119 2.73 18.63 -14.82
C TRP A 119 1.60 17.95 -14.03
N VAL A 120 1.74 16.67 -13.66
CA VAL A 120 0.73 15.96 -12.86
C VAL A 120 0.96 16.29 -11.39
N ARG A 121 0.03 17.02 -10.79
CA ARG A 121 0.11 17.48 -9.38
C ARG A 121 -0.98 16.89 -8.49
N HIS A 122 -2.06 16.39 -9.09
CA HIS A 122 -3.14 15.74 -8.39
C HIS A 122 -3.03 14.23 -8.52
N TYR A 123 -3.38 13.50 -7.47
CA TYR A 123 -3.62 12.07 -7.64
C TYR A 123 -4.99 11.86 -8.30
N ILE A 124 -5.11 10.78 -9.06
CA ILE A 124 -6.39 10.34 -9.61
C ILE A 124 -6.50 8.86 -9.33
N ASN A 125 -7.64 8.44 -8.78
CA ASN A 125 -8.01 7.05 -8.63
C ASN A 125 -9.33 6.84 -9.39
N ARG A 126 -9.48 5.70 -10.06
CA ARG A 126 -10.72 5.28 -10.70
C ARG A 126 -10.91 3.78 -10.50
N ASP A 127 -12.15 3.34 -10.54
CA ASP A 127 -12.49 1.92 -10.59
C ASP A 127 -11.74 1.16 -11.71
N GLY A 128 -11.81 -0.18 -11.64
CA GLY A 128 -10.98 -1.06 -12.47
C GLY A 128 -9.50 -1.02 -12.11
N GLY A 129 -9.18 -0.50 -10.91
CA GLY A 129 -7.82 -0.46 -10.37
C GLY A 129 -6.92 0.58 -11.04
N THR A 130 -7.48 1.64 -11.62
CA THR A 130 -6.71 2.67 -12.33
C THR A 130 -6.31 3.78 -11.37
N TYR A 131 -5.02 4.10 -11.29
CA TYR A 131 -4.54 5.22 -10.47
C TYR A 131 -3.33 5.91 -11.09
N ILE A 132 -3.28 7.22 -10.89
CA ILE A 132 -2.23 8.13 -11.34
C ILE A 132 -1.79 8.88 -10.09
N ILE A 133 -0.62 8.54 -9.54
CA ILE A 133 -0.16 9.05 -8.25
C ILE A 133 1.13 9.85 -8.46
N PRO A 134 1.10 11.19 -8.29
CA PRO A 134 2.31 11.98 -8.35
C PRO A 134 3.21 11.67 -7.15
N ASN A 135 4.48 11.48 -7.43
CA ASN A 135 5.58 11.39 -6.48
C ASN A 135 6.39 12.68 -6.58
N THR A 136 7.44 12.82 -5.76
CA THR A 136 8.27 14.03 -5.70
C THR A 136 8.77 14.46 -7.09
N ASP A 137 9.34 13.52 -7.85
CA ASP A 137 9.96 13.80 -9.16
C ASP A 137 9.35 13.01 -10.34
N THR A 138 8.37 12.14 -10.07
CA THR A 138 7.85 11.18 -11.04
C THR A 138 6.36 10.94 -10.81
N VAL A 139 5.70 10.17 -11.68
CA VAL A 139 4.31 9.76 -11.50
C VAL A 139 4.25 8.24 -11.57
N VAL A 140 3.53 7.61 -10.66
CA VAL A 140 3.21 6.19 -10.71
C VAL A 140 1.87 6.02 -11.41
N LEU A 141 1.87 5.20 -12.46
CA LEU A 141 0.68 4.77 -13.16
C LEU A 141 0.40 3.33 -12.76
N GLY A 142 -0.82 3.07 -12.34
CA GLY A 142 -1.30 1.73 -12.10
C GLY A 142 -2.77 1.59 -12.46
N GLY A 143 -3.33 0.42 -12.31
CA GLY A 143 -2.65 -0.79 -11.91
C GLY A 143 -3.42 -2.04 -12.29
N ILE A 144 -2.80 -3.15 -11.94
CA ILE A 144 -3.35 -4.49 -12.02
C ILE A 144 -3.60 -5.00 -10.60
N THR A 145 -4.65 -5.78 -10.45
CA THR A 145 -5.01 -6.48 -9.21
C THR A 145 -5.41 -7.90 -9.56
N GLN A 146 -4.49 -8.85 -9.41
CA GLN A 146 -4.72 -10.26 -9.71
C GLN A 146 -4.48 -11.10 -8.46
N LYS A 147 -5.56 -11.65 -7.90
CA LYS A 147 -5.49 -12.55 -6.72
C LYS A 147 -4.91 -13.91 -7.13
N GLY A 148 -4.04 -14.48 -6.32
CA GLY A 148 -3.47 -15.81 -6.52
C GLY A 148 -2.36 -15.90 -7.57
N ASN A 149 -2.10 -14.82 -8.32
CA ASN A 149 -1.00 -14.79 -9.28
C ASN A 149 0.33 -14.49 -8.57
N TRP A 150 1.27 -15.43 -8.64
CA TRP A 150 2.60 -15.31 -8.05
C TRP A 150 3.67 -14.76 -8.99
N SER A 151 3.34 -14.55 -10.27
CA SER A 151 4.31 -14.09 -11.27
C SER A 151 4.80 -12.68 -10.94
N LEU A 152 6.11 -12.52 -10.93
CA LEU A 152 6.80 -11.22 -10.84
C LEU A 152 7.16 -10.66 -12.23
N GLU A 153 6.83 -11.38 -13.30
CA GLU A 153 7.15 -10.94 -14.66
C GLU A 153 6.11 -9.90 -15.13
N PRO A 154 6.55 -8.71 -15.55
CA PRO A 154 5.70 -7.77 -16.28
C PRO A 154 5.22 -8.40 -17.59
N THR A 155 3.98 -8.11 -17.99
CA THR A 155 3.45 -8.54 -19.30
C THR A 155 3.14 -7.34 -20.18
N GLU A 156 3.30 -7.49 -21.49
CA GLU A 156 2.93 -6.45 -22.45
C GLU A 156 1.43 -6.11 -22.40
N GLU A 157 0.59 -7.11 -22.14
CA GLU A 157 -0.85 -6.95 -21.99
C GLU A 157 -1.20 -6.06 -20.78
N ASP A 158 -0.65 -6.38 -19.60
CA ASP A 158 -0.84 -5.57 -18.39
C ASP A 158 -0.35 -4.15 -18.61
N ARG A 159 0.85 -4.00 -19.21
CA ARG A 159 1.45 -2.69 -19.50
C ARG A 159 0.52 -1.85 -20.37
N ARG A 160 0.09 -2.41 -21.50
CA ARG A 160 -0.80 -1.74 -22.45
C ARG A 160 -2.10 -1.34 -21.78
N GLY A 161 -2.71 -2.24 -21.02
CA GLY A 161 -3.96 -1.96 -20.30
C GLY A 161 -3.84 -0.82 -19.29
N ILE A 162 -2.74 -0.77 -18.51
CA ILE A 162 -2.49 0.34 -17.57
C ILE A 162 -2.38 1.67 -18.34
N LEU A 163 -1.57 1.71 -19.40
CA LEU A 163 -1.34 2.92 -20.17
C LEU A 163 -2.62 3.41 -20.85
N GLU A 164 -3.38 2.52 -21.49
CA GLU A 164 -4.66 2.86 -22.14
C GLU A 164 -5.63 3.52 -21.16
N ARG A 165 -5.84 2.92 -19.97
CA ARG A 165 -6.74 3.48 -18.94
C ARG A 165 -6.22 4.81 -18.38
N CYS A 166 -4.91 4.94 -18.15
CA CYS A 166 -4.35 6.20 -17.66
C CYS A 166 -4.41 7.32 -18.71
N TYR A 167 -4.18 6.99 -19.99
CA TYR A 167 -4.25 7.95 -21.10
C TYR A 167 -5.67 8.38 -21.43
N GLU A 168 -6.65 7.54 -21.13
CA GLU A 168 -8.06 7.89 -21.24
C GLU A 168 -8.44 8.99 -20.23
N ILE A 169 -8.00 8.85 -18.98
CA ILE A 169 -8.26 9.83 -17.92
C ILE A 169 -7.43 11.10 -18.14
N LEU A 170 -6.13 10.94 -18.43
CA LEU A 170 -5.20 12.05 -18.55
C LEU A 170 -4.38 11.94 -19.86
N PRO A 171 -4.92 12.40 -20.99
CA PRO A 171 -4.28 12.24 -22.32
C PRO A 171 -2.88 12.84 -22.43
N SER A 172 -2.53 13.83 -21.61
CA SER A 172 -1.20 14.43 -21.57
C SER A 172 -0.09 13.42 -21.21
N LEU A 173 -0.43 12.33 -20.52
CA LEU A 173 0.50 11.25 -20.18
C LEU A 173 1.05 10.50 -21.40
N ARG A 174 0.41 10.56 -22.58
CA ARG A 174 0.91 9.91 -23.80
C ARG A 174 2.32 10.35 -24.20
N LYS A 175 2.72 11.56 -23.80
CA LYS A 175 4.04 12.14 -24.06
C LYS A 175 5.03 11.90 -22.94
N ALA A 176 4.62 11.28 -21.84
CA ALA A 176 5.47 11.08 -20.66
C ALA A 176 6.44 9.91 -20.89
N PRO A 177 7.76 10.12 -20.78
CA PRO A 177 8.73 9.03 -20.85
C PRO A 177 8.50 8.00 -19.74
N ILE A 178 8.42 6.73 -20.09
CA ILE A 178 8.42 5.62 -19.13
C ILE A 178 9.85 5.45 -18.61
N LEU A 179 10.01 5.55 -17.29
CA LEU A 179 11.31 5.44 -16.62
C LEU A 179 11.61 4.02 -16.18
N ARG A 180 10.57 3.30 -15.73
CA ARG A 180 10.62 1.89 -15.32
C ARG A 180 9.23 1.33 -15.11
N GLU A 181 9.14 0.02 -14.98
CA GLU A 181 7.97 -0.68 -14.50
C GLU A 181 8.39 -1.80 -13.54
N TRP A 182 7.45 -2.28 -12.72
CA TRP A 182 7.70 -3.43 -11.85
C TRP A 182 6.39 -4.10 -11.46
N VAL A 183 6.53 -5.35 -11.05
CA VAL A 183 5.46 -6.14 -10.44
C VAL A 183 5.79 -6.35 -8.96
N GLY A 184 4.77 -6.24 -8.12
CA GLY A 184 4.84 -6.56 -6.70
C GLY A 184 3.69 -7.45 -6.27
N LEU A 185 3.92 -8.26 -5.24
CA LEU A 185 2.89 -9.12 -4.65
C LEU A 185 2.45 -8.48 -3.32
N ARG A 186 1.22 -7.98 -3.29
CA ARG A 186 0.63 -7.49 -2.03
C ARG A 186 0.29 -8.70 -1.14
N PRO A 187 0.54 -8.63 0.17
CA PRO A 187 0.24 -9.70 1.11
C PRO A 187 -1.26 -9.75 1.42
N GLY A 188 -2.05 -10.35 0.55
CA GLY A 188 -3.50 -10.47 0.72
C GLY A 188 -3.86 -11.47 1.81
N ARG A 189 -4.81 -11.11 2.65
CA ARG A 189 -5.45 -11.94 3.69
C ARG A 189 -6.88 -11.40 3.88
N PRO A 190 -7.87 -12.21 4.30
CA PRO A 190 -9.21 -11.72 4.60
C PRO A 190 -9.19 -10.59 5.63
N ASP A 191 -8.42 -10.78 6.71
CA ASP A 191 -8.22 -9.82 7.79
C ASP A 191 -6.72 -9.61 8.04
N ILE A 192 -6.33 -8.49 8.64
CA ILE A 192 -4.94 -8.30 9.09
C ILE A 192 -4.66 -9.28 10.23
N CYS A 193 -3.51 -9.96 10.19
CA CYS A 193 -3.04 -10.74 11.33
C CYS A 193 -2.22 -9.81 12.23
N LEU A 194 -2.81 -9.46 13.37
CA LEU A 194 -2.21 -8.63 14.40
C LEU A 194 -2.53 -9.21 15.78
N GLU A 195 -1.71 -10.18 16.20
CA GLU A 195 -1.99 -10.97 17.40
C GLU A 195 -0.70 -11.47 18.04
N ARG A 196 -0.81 -11.95 19.28
CA ARG A 196 0.29 -12.57 20.01
C ARG A 196 0.11 -14.09 20.03
N GLU A 197 1.20 -14.80 19.79
CA GLU A 197 1.36 -16.23 20.01
C GLU A 197 2.58 -16.48 20.91
N ASP A 198 2.46 -17.36 21.91
CA ASP A 198 3.60 -17.75 22.73
C ASP A 198 4.26 -19.00 22.13
N ALA A 199 5.33 -18.80 21.38
CA ALA A 199 6.04 -19.88 20.70
C ALA A 199 6.99 -20.61 21.66
N GLN A 200 6.96 -21.94 21.64
CA GLN A 200 7.93 -22.76 22.36
C GLN A 200 9.21 -22.92 21.52
N LEU A 201 10.26 -22.19 21.89
CA LEU A 201 11.55 -22.17 21.21
C LEU A 201 12.61 -22.77 22.13
N ASP A 202 13.08 -23.98 21.82
CA ASP A 202 14.08 -24.71 22.61
C ASP A 202 13.75 -24.81 24.11
N GLY A 203 12.48 -25.04 24.43
CA GLY A 203 12.00 -25.16 25.82
C GLY A 203 11.77 -23.83 26.54
N LYS A 204 11.97 -22.69 25.87
CA LYS A 204 11.60 -21.35 26.34
C LYS A 204 10.31 -20.89 25.65
N SER A 205 9.38 -20.34 26.43
CA SER A 205 8.22 -19.63 25.89
C SER A 205 8.64 -18.22 25.48
N VAL A 206 8.53 -17.89 24.19
CA VAL A 206 8.88 -16.57 23.65
C VAL A 206 7.65 -15.95 22.98
N PRO A 207 7.23 -14.74 23.37
CA PRO A 207 6.10 -14.06 22.72
C PRO A 207 6.46 -13.62 21.29
N VAL A 208 5.64 -14.04 20.35
CA VAL A 208 5.70 -13.69 18.93
C VAL A 208 4.48 -12.83 18.60
N ILE A 209 4.71 -11.59 18.17
CA ILE A 209 3.68 -10.64 17.76
C ILE A 209 3.63 -10.66 16.24
N HIS A 210 2.59 -11.27 15.69
CA HIS A 210 2.31 -11.29 14.27
C HIS A 210 1.78 -9.92 13.83
N ASN A 211 2.26 -9.39 12.70
CA ASN A 211 1.81 -8.12 12.13
C ASN A 211 1.97 -8.14 10.60
N TYR A 212 1.07 -8.82 9.90
CA TYR A 212 1.11 -9.02 8.45
C TYR A 212 -0.29 -9.14 7.82
N GLY A 213 -0.35 -9.29 6.49
CA GLY A 213 -1.62 -9.46 5.76
C GLY A 213 -2.32 -8.15 5.38
N HIS A 214 -1.57 -7.05 5.27
CA HIS A 214 -2.11 -5.70 5.02
C HIS A 214 -2.65 -5.46 3.59
N GLY A 215 -2.56 -6.44 2.69
CA GLY A 215 -2.98 -6.28 1.29
C GLY A 215 -2.35 -5.03 0.65
N GLY A 216 -3.20 -4.20 0.02
CA GLY A 216 -2.78 -2.94 -0.61
C GLY A 216 -2.65 -1.74 0.33
N SER A 217 -2.98 -1.90 1.62
CA SER A 217 -3.17 -0.78 2.56
C SER A 217 -2.06 -0.67 3.60
N GLY A 218 -0.94 -1.34 3.41
CA GLY A 218 0.15 -1.40 4.41
C GLY A 218 0.77 -0.05 4.77
N LEU A 219 0.84 0.90 3.83
CA LEU A 219 1.29 2.27 4.14
C LEU A 219 0.24 3.06 4.91
N THR A 220 -1.04 2.92 4.54
CA THR A 220 -2.16 3.64 5.16
C THR A 220 -2.37 3.21 6.60
N LEU A 221 -2.33 1.90 6.87
CA LEU A 221 -2.65 1.33 8.19
C LEU A 221 -1.41 1.11 9.07
N GLY A 222 -0.20 1.26 8.51
CA GLY A 222 1.04 0.81 9.14
C GLY A 222 1.31 1.38 10.53
N TRP A 223 0.99 2.67 10.77
CA TRP A 223 1.20 3.31 12.09
C TRP A 223 0.21 2.82 13.15
N GLY A 224 -1.07 2.61 12.77
CA GLY A 224 -2.07 2.03 13.67
C GLY A 224 -1.66 0.62 14.08
N CYS A 225 -1.36 -0.24 13.10
CA CYS A 225 -0.92 -1.61 13.35
C CYS A 225 0.42 -1.67 14.12
N ALA A 226 1.30 -0.68 13.97
CA ALA A 226 2.53 -0.61 14.76
C ALA A 226 2.24 -0.25 16.24
N THR A 227 1.29 0.66 16.48
CA THR A 227 0.87 1.06 17.84
C THR A 227 0.28 -0.13 18.60
N ASP A 228 -0.62 -0.87 17.97
CA ASP A 228 -1.23 -2.06 18.55
C ASP A 228 -0.20 -3.17 18.78
N ALA A 229 0.75 -3.38 17.84
CA ALA A 229 1.84 -4.32 18.03
C ALA A 229 2.71 -3.97 19.24
N VAL A 230 3.02 -2.68 19.45
CA VAL A 230 3.77 -2.21 20.63
C VAL A 230 2.98 -2.49 21.91
N ALA A 231 1.66 -2.28 21.91
CA ALA A 231 0.82 -2.61 23.06
C ALA A 231 0.86 -4.11 23.40
N LEU A 232 0.84 -4.99 22.39
CA LEU A 232 0.99 -6.43 22.58
C LEU A 232 2.38 -6.80 23.15
N VAL A 233 3.46 -6.18 22.65
CA VAL A 233 4.81 -6.39 23.17
C VAL A 233 4.92 -5.95 24.63
N ARG A 234 4.45 -4.75 24.96
CA ARG A 234 4.48 -4.24 26.35
C ARG A 234 3.72 -5.14 27.31
N LYS A 235 2.51 -5.57 26.92
CA LYS A 235 1.72 -6.54 27.69
C LYS A 235 2.46 -7.86 27.86
N ALA A 236 3.20 -8.32 26.85
CA ALA A 236 3.96 -9.57 26.92
C ALA A 236 5.19 -9.48 27.83
N LEU A 237 5.84 -8.32 27.88
CA LEU A 237 7.04 -8.07 28.66
C LEU A 237 6.76 -7.43 30.03
N ALA A 238 5.49 -7.19 30.37
CA ALA A 238 5.07 -6.48 31.58
C ALA A 238 5.73 -5.09 31.76
N LEU A 239 5.83 -4.34 30.65
CA LEU A 239 6.36 -2.97 30.57
C LEU A 239 5.26 -1.90 30.58
#